data_AF-A0A6L3ADR7-F1
#
_entry.id   AF-A0A6L3ADR7-F1
#
_cell.length_a   1.000
_cell.length_b   1.000
_cell.length_c   1.000
_cell.angle_alpha   90.00
_cell.angle_beta   90.00
_cell.angle_gamma   90.00
#
_symmetry.space_group_name_H-M   'P 1'
#
loop_
_entity.id
_entity.type
_entity.pdbx_description
1 polymer ?
#
loop_
_entity_poly.entity_id
_entity_poly.type
_entity_poly.pdbx_seq_one_letter_code
_entity_poly.pdbx_strand_id
1 'polypeptide(L)'
;MRTFLSARLVRPAQAFVHTEASGGLVLLAATAAAIAWANSPWDEAYYDLWHAGLSLDFNLVRIDETLGHFVNDGLMTIFFFVVGLEIKRELVEGELASPRRAALPAVAALGGMVVPALIYFAWNAGSSGQHGWGIPMATDIAFALGALALLGSRVSFGLKVFLLALAIVDDLGAIAVIAIFYTDDLSLEAIAWSGAALALILAARRAGVRSTDVYVVLGALLWVAVLKSGIHATIAGVVLAALTPARPYSDRAAFDDRVRDLLAQFRAAQAAGDHEPRAPPRD
;
A
#
# COMPACT_ATOMS: atom_id res chain seq x y z
N MET A 1 -18.55 -12.02 30.37
CA MET A 1 -19.43 -11.46 29.32
C MET A 1 -18.66 -10.84 28.14
N ARG A 2 -17.56 -10.10 28.36
CA ARG A 2 -16.71 -9.51 27.29
C ARG A 2 -16.01 -10.52 26.36
N THR A 3 -15.71 -11.73 26.82
CA THR A 3 -15.04 -12.79 26.04
C THR A 3 -15.97 -13.62 25.15
N PHE A 4 -17.29 -13.58 25.38
CA PHE A 4 -18.26 -14.37 24.63
C PHE A 4 -18.71 -13.67 23.32
N LEU A 5 -18.77 -12.33 23.33
CA LEU A 5 -19.09 -11.51 22.16
C LEU A 5 -17.95 -11.47 21.14
N SER A 6 -16.69 -11.42 21.60
CA SER A 6 -15.53 -11.41 20.72
C SER A 6 -15.38 -12.72 19.94
N ALA A 7 -15.60 -13.88 20.58
CA ALA A 7 -15.47 -15.16 19.89
C ALA A 7 -16.56 -15.43 18.83
N ARG A 8 -17.78 -14.89 19.00
CA ARG A 8 -18.92 -15.14 18.09
C ARG A 8 -19.08 -14.12 16.96
N LEU A 9 -18.60 -12.88 17.13
CA LEU A 9 -18.68 -11.85 16.08
C LEU A 9 -17.33 -11.56 15.43
N VAL A 10 -16.25 -11.54 16.21
CA VAL A 10 -14.92 -11.15 15.69
C VAL A 10 -14.27 -12.29 14.90
N ARG A 11 -14.43 -13.55 15.31
CA ARG A 11 -13.86 -14.69 14.56
C ARG A 11 -14.53 -14.90 13.19
N PRO A 12 -15.86 -14.82 13.04
CA PRO A 12 -16.49 -14.88 11.72
C PRO A 12 -16.22 -13.65 10.87
N ALA A 13 -16.14 -12.45 11.46
CA ALA A 13 -15.73 -11.25 10.73
C ALA A 13 -14.27 -11.34 10.24
N GLN A 14 -13.36 -11.85 11.08
CA GLN A 14 -11.98 -12.13 10.69
C GLN A 14 -11.91 -13.23 9.61
N ALA A 15 -12.68 -14.30 9.73
CA ALA A 15 -12.75 -15.37 8.73
C ALA A 15 -13.38 -14.88 7.40
N PHE A 16 -14.38 -13.99 7.47
CA PHE A 16 -14.99 -13.34 6.32
C PHE A 16 -13.94 -12.49 5.61
N VAL A 17 -13.26 -11.59 6.34
CA VAL A 17 -12.16 -10.72 5.85
C VAL A 17 -11.00 -11.51 5.22
N HIS A 18 -10.78 -12.77 5.63
CA HIS A 18 -9.74 -13.63 5.05
C HIS A 18 -10.07 -14.23 3.67
N THR A 19 -11.24 -13.94 3.10
CA THR A 19 -11.61 -14.38 1.75
C THR A 19 -11.47 -13.21 0.77
N GLU A 20 -10.74 -13.37 -0.34
CA GLU A 20 -10.66 -12.35 -1.41
C GLU A 20 -12.06 -11.84 -1.85
N ALA A 21 -13.06 -12.71 -1.81
CA ALA A 21 -14.45 -12.39 -2.12
C ALA A 21 -15.12 -11.40 -1.14
N SER A 22 -14.72 -11.36 0.14
CA SER A 22 -15.33 -10.44 1.11
C SER A 22 -14.96 -9.00 0.86
N GLY A 23 -13.73 -8.74 0.40
CA GLY A 23 -13.27 -7.39 0.06
C GLY A 23 -14.10 -6.80 -1.08
N GLY A 24 -14.31 -7.57 -2.14
CA GLY A 24 -15.16 -7.16 -3.27
C GLY A 24 -16.61 -6.89 -2.88
N LEU A 25 -17.19 -7.72 -2.00
CA LEU A 25 -18.56 -7.49 -1.49
C LEU A 25 -18.67 -6.23 -0.64
N VAL A 26 -17.69 -5.96 0.22
CA VAL A 26 -17.64 -4.74 1.04
C VAL A 26 -17.50 -3.51 0.13
N LEU A 27 -16.64 -3.56 -0.89
CA LEU A 27 -16.51 -2.50 -1.88
C LEU A 27 -17.83 -2.23 -2.59
N LEU A 28 -18.49 -3.27 -3.11
CA LEU A 28 -19.80 -3.14 -3.77
C LEU A 28 -20.86 -2.54 -2.84
N ALA A 29 -20.91 -2.98 -1.58
CA ALA A 29 -21.84 -2.44 -0.60
C ALA A 29 -21.55 -0.96 -0.28
N ALA A 30 -20.28 -0.58 -0.15
CA ALA A 30 -19.88 0.80 0.06
C ALA A 30 -20.24 1.69 -1.14
N THR A 31 -19.97 1.22 -2.36
CA THR A 31 -20.35 1.93 -3.60
C THR A 31 -21.87 2.08 -3.71
N ALA A 32 -22.63 1.02 -3.46
CA ALA A 32 -24.09 1.09 -3.48
C ALA A 32 -24.63 2.07 -2.42
N ALA A 33 -24.05 2.06 -1.21
CA ALA A 33 -24.41 3.00 -0.16
C ALA A 33 -24.07 4.46 -0.53
N ALA A 34 -22.90 4.70 -1.13
CA ALA A 34 -22.48 6.02 -1.58
C ALA A 34 -23.41 6.54 -2.69
N ILE A 35 -23.74 5.72 -3.70
CA ILE A 35 -24.69 6.08 -4.76
C ILE A 35 -26.07 6.36 -4.16
N ALA A 36 -26.56 5.49 -3.28
CA ALA A 36 -27.87 5.66 -2.65
C ALA A 36 -27.94 6.97 -1.84
N TRP A 37 -26.90 7.28 -1.06
CA TRP A 37 -26.85 8.51 -0.26
C TRP A 37 -26.75 9.75 -1.16
N ALA A 38 -25.84 9.76 -2.14
CA ALA A 38 -25.66 10.89 -3.05
C ALA A 38 -26.87 11.18 -3.95
N ASN A 39 -27.80 10.22 -4.12
CA ASN A 39 -29.04 10.40 -4.89
C ASN A 39 -30.30 10.44 -3.99
N SER A 40 -30.11 10.56 -2.68
CA SER A 40 -31.22 10.63 -1.71
C SER A 40 -31.62 12.08 -1.40
N PRO A 41 -32.73 12.32 -0.69
CA PRO A 41 -33.07 13.65 -0.16
C PRO A 41 -32.08 14.23 0.86
N TRP A 42 -31.03 13.48 1.23
CA TRP A 42 -29.95 13.91 2.14
C TRP A 42 -28.62 14.07 1.40
N ASP A 43 -28.65 14.30 0.10
CA ASP A 43 -27.48 14.53 -0.76
C ASP A 43 -26.68 15.76 -0.31
N GLU A 44 -27.33 16.83 0.12
CA GLU A 44 -26.66 18.02 0.68
C GLU A 44 -25.71 17.63 1.82
N ALA A 45 -26.15 16.80 2.76
CA ALA A 45 -25.31 16.34 3.87
C ALA A 45 -24.13 15.47 3.41
N TYR A 46 -24.30 14.73 2.30
CA TYR A 46 -23.20 13.96 1.70
C TYR A 46 -22.14 14.89 1.11
N TYR A 47 -22.56 15.88 0.31
CA TYR A 47 -21.63 16.82 -0.32
C TYR A 47 -20.99 17.75 0.71
N ASP A 48 -21.72 18.24 1.70
CA ASP A 48 -21.20 19.06 2.80
C ASP A 48 -20.10 18.32 3.58
N LEU A 49 -20.28 17.02 3.85
CA LEU A 49 -19.28 16.22 4.52
C LEU A 49 -17.98 16.16 3.72
N TRP A 50 -18.06 15.86 2.42
CA TRP A 50 -16.87 15.69 1.58
C TRP A 50 -16.16 17.02 1.27
N HIS A 51 -16.90 18.13 1.21
CA HIS A 51 -16.35 19.47 1.01
C HIS A 51 -16.04 20.21 2.31
N ALA A 52 -16.28 19.59 3.47
CA ALA A 52 -15.95 20.18 4.76
C ALA A 52 -14.47 20.54 4.82
N GLY A 53 -14.17 21.80 5.14
CA GLY A 53 -12.80 22.27 5.28
C GLY A 53 -12.11 21.61 6.47
N LEU A 54 -10.97 20.97 6.21
CA LEU A 54 -10.08 20.38 7.19
C LEU A 54 -8.82 21.23 7.27
N SER A 55 -8.68 21.99 8.36
CA SER A 55 -7.47 22.75 8.67
C SER A 55 -6.74 22.12 9.84
N LEU A 56 -5.55 21.59 9.61
CA LEU A 56 -4.65 21.08 10.65
C LEU A 56 -3.46 22.02 10.75
N ASP A 57 -3.36 22.73 11.88
CA ASP A 57 -2.26 23.66 12.15
C ASP A 57 -1.37 23.13 13.28
N PHE A 58 -0.12 22.84 12.93
CA PHE A 58 0.90 22.35 13.84
C PHE A 58 2.08 23.33 13.95
N ASN A 59 1.85 24.65 14.02
CA ASN A 59 2.85 25.74 14.14
C ASN A 59 3.90 25.85 12.99
N LEU A 60 4.47 24.72 12.56
CA LEU A 60 5.44 24.56 11.48
C LEU A 60 4.79 24.05 10.19
N VAL A 61 3.62 23.39 10.30
CA VAL A 61 2.91 22.79 9.17
C VAL A 61 1.43 23.09 9.29
N ARG A 62 0.91 23.85 8.32
CA ARG A 62 -0.53 23.99 8.06
C ARG A 62 -0.95 23.13 6.87
N ILE A 63 -1.94 22.28 7.05
CA ILE A 63 -2.64 21.55 5.98
C ILE A 63 -4.04 22.16 5.90
N ASP A 64 -4.45 22.59 4.71
CA ASP A 64 -5.73 23.25 4.46
C ASP A 64 -6.35 22.65 3.21
N GLU A 65 -7.21 21.65 3.41
CA GLU A 65 -7.79 20.84 2.34
C GLU A 65 -9.25 20.51 2.65
N THR A 66 -9.98 20.01 1.67
CA THR A 66 -11.29 19.39 1.94
C THR A 66 -11.09 18.04 2.63
N LEU A 67 -12.09 17.60 3.40
CA LEU A 67 -12.09 16.25 3.97
C LEU A 67 -11.92 15.19 2.88
N GLY A 68 -12.56 15.38 1.72
CA GLY A 68 -12.44 14.48 0.57
C GLY A 68 -11.01 14.37 0.05
N HIS A 69 -10.32 15.49 -0.17
CA HIS A 69 -8.92 15.47 -0.60
C HIS A 69 -8.02 14.78 0.43
N PHE A 70 -8.15 15.14 1.71
CA PHE A 70 -7.34 14.54 2.77
C PHE A 70 -7.54 13.03 2.89
N VAL A 71 -8.79 12.56 2.85
CA VAL A 71 -9.11 11.14 2.88
C VAL A 71 -8.58 10.43 1.63
N ASN A 72 -8.73 11.02 0.45
CA ASN A 72 -8.22 10.46 -0.80
C ASN A 72 -6.71 10.31 -0.75
N ASP A 73 -5.97 11.38 -0.42
CA ASP A 73 -4.51 11.34 -0.36
C ASP A 73 -3.99 10.37 0.69
N GLY A 74 -4.63 10.31 1.87
CA GLY A 74 -4.25 9.39 2.94
C GLY A 74 -4.51 7.93 2.57
N LEU A 75 -5.74 7.60 2.15
CA LEU A 75 -6.12 6.23 1.82
C LEU A 75 -5.40 5.73 0.56
N MET A 76 -5.26 6.58 -0.46
CA MET A 76 -4.55 6.20 -1.68
C MET A 76 -3.05 6.02 -1.42
N THR A 77 -2.45 6.76 -0.49
CA THR A 77 -1.07 6.51 -0.06
C THR A 77 -0.92 5.14 0.59
N ILE A 78 -1.86 4.74 1.46
CA ILE A 78 -1.87 3.41 2.06
C ILE A 78 -2.07 2.33 0.98
N PHE A 79 -3.00 2.55 0.05
CA PHE A 79 -3.26 1.65 -1.07
C PHE A 79 -2.00 1.44 -1.91
N PHE A 80 -1.38 2.52 -2.39
CA PHE A 80 -0.16 2.46 -3.20
C PHE A 80 1.06 1.97 -2.43
N PHE A 81 1.09 2.12 -1.10
CA PHE A 81 2.09 1.43 -0.28
C PHE A 81 1.91 -0.10 -0.34
N VAL A 82 0.69 -0.60 -0.16
CA VAL A 82 0.40 -2.05 -0.25
C VAL A 82 0.67 -2.58 -1.66
N VAL A 83 0.20 -1.88 -2.70
CA VAL A 83 0.48 -2.24 -4.11
C VAL A 83 2.00 -2.20 -4.37
N GLY A 84 2.71 -1.21 -3.84
CA GLY A 84 4.16 -1.09 -3.90
C GLY A 84 4.90 -2.26 -3.24
N LEU A 85 4.37 -2.81 -2.15
CA LEU A 85 4.95 -3.99 -1.48
C LEU A 85 4.71 -5.25 -2.31
N GLU A 86 3.52 -5.35 -2.90
CA GLU A 86 3.12 -6.45 -3.76
C GLU A 86 3.98 -6.53 -5.02
N ILE A 87 4.15 -5.40 -5.74
CA ILE A 87 5.04 -5.35 -6.91
C ILE A 87 6.47 -5.70 -6.54
N LYS A 88 6.95 -5.22 -5.38
CA LYS A 88 8.30 -5.55 -4.91
C LYS A 88 8.45 -7.04 -4.61
N ARG A 89 7.43 -7.68 -4.02
CA ARG A 89 7.41 -9.13 -3.79
C ARG A 89 7.44 -9.88 -5.12
N GLU A 90 6.59 -9.50 -6.07
CA GLU A 90 6.50 -10.12 -7.40
C GLU A 90 7.81 -10.00 -8.19
N LEU A 91 8.50 -8.87 -8.09
CA LEU A 91 9.81 -8.65 -8.71
C LEU A 91 10.95 -9.46 -8.08
N VAL A 92 10.85 -9.79 -6.78
CA VAL A 92 11.93 -10.51 -6.07
C VAL A 92 11.70 -12.03 -6.08
N GLU A 93 10.45 -12.47 -5.93
CA GLU A 93 10.11 -13.89 -5.69
C GLU A 93 8.95 -14.41 -6.56
N GLY A 94 8.25 -13.54 -7.30
CA GLY A 94 7.04 -13.90 -8.02
C GLY A 94 7.18 -14.04 -9.54
N GLU A 95 6.06 -13.85 -10.24
CA GLU A 95 5.96 -14.02 -11.70
C GLU A 95 6.71 -12.93 -12.47
N LEU A 96 6.94 -11.77 -11.84
CA LEU A 96 7.68 -10.66 -12.45
C LEU A 96 9.20 -10.77 -12.23
N ALA A 97 9.69 -11.76 -11.49
CA ALA A 97 11.11 -11.90 -11.16
C ALA A 97 12.00 -12.22 -12.38
N SER A 98 11.43 -12.78 -13.45
CA SER A 98 12.17 -13.01 -14.70
C SER A 98 11.67 -12.07 -15.80
N PRO A 99 12.56 -11.39 -16.55
CA PRO A 99 12.15 -10.47 -17.63
C PRO A 99 11.26 -11.14 -18.67
N ARG A 100 11.49 -12.44 -18.94
CA ARG A 100 10.69 -13.22 -19.90
C ARG A 100 9.25 -13.43 -19.42
N ARG A 101 9.03 -13.66 -18.12
CA ARG A 101 7.67 -13.80 -17.56
C ARG A 101 7.01 -12.44 -17.36
N ALA A 102 7.77 -11.43 -16.95
CA ALA A 102 7.30 -10.06 -16.79
C ALA A 102 6.86 -9.39 -18.10
N ALA A 103 7.46 -9.79 -19.24
CA ALA A 103 7.17 -9.19 -20.54
C ALA A 103 5.69 -9.28 -20.92
N LEU A 104 5.02 -10.40 -20.69
CA LEU A 104 3.62 -10.58 -21.10
C LEU A 104 2.67 -9.65 -20.30
N PRO A 105 2.66 -9.66 -18.95
CA PRO A 105 1.88 -8.70 -18.17
C PRO A 105 2.23 -7.25 -18.50
N ALA A 106 3.52 -6.91 -18.63
CA ALA A 106 3.94 -5.54 -18.88
C ALA A 106 3.49 -5.01 -20.25
N VAL A 107 3.59 -5.82 -21.31
CA VAL A 107 3.11 -5.41 -22.65
C VAL A 107 1.59 -5.35 -22.68
N ALA A 108 0.89 -6.28 -22.02
CA ALA A 108 -0.55 -6.26 -21.91
C ALA A 108 -1.05 -5.00 -21.16
N ALA A 109 -0.39 -4.67 -20.05
CA ALA A 109 -0.63 -3.46 -19.26
C ALA A 109 -0.38 -2.19 -20.09
N LEU A 110 0.80 -2.05 -20.70
CA LEU A 110 1.11 -0.90 -21.57
C LEU A 110 0.09 -0.73 -22.71
N GLY A 111 -0.35 -1.82 -23.33
CA GLY A 111 -1.42 -1.78 -24.33
C GLY A 111 -2.76 -1.35 -23.72
N GLY A 112 -3.11 -1.91 -22.56
CA GLY A 112 -4.30 -1.59 -21.77
C GLY A 112 -4.33 -0.14 -21.28
N MET A 113 -3.19 0.50 -21.12
CA MET A 113 -3.05 1.91 -20.77
C MET A 113 -3.09 2.84 -21.98
N VAL A 114 -2.23 2.58 -22.97
CA VAL A 114 -2.00 3.49 -24.10
C VAL A 114 -3.23 3.54 -25.01
N VAL A 115 -3.86 2.39 -25.27
CA VAL A 115 -4.99 2.33 -26.22
C VAL A 115 -6.21 3.13 -25.70
N PRO A 116 -6.70 2.94 -24.46
CA PRO A 116 -7.82 3.74 -23.95
C PRO A 116 -7.49 5.23 -23.83
N ALA A 117 -6.27 5.58 -23.41
CA ALA A 117 -5.81 6.97 -23.37
C ALA A 117 -5.87 7.65 -24.74
N LEU A 118 -5.35 7.00 -25.78
CA LEU A 118 -5.36 7.54 -27.15
C LEU A 118 -6.78 7.65 -27.71
N ILE A 119 -7.63 6.65 -27.47
CA ILE A 119 -9.04 6.71 -27.88
C ILE A 119 -9.74 7.89 -27.22
N TYR A 120 -9.57 8.07 -25.91
CA TYR A 120 -10.16 9.20 -25.19
C TYR A 120 -9.65 10.54 -25.70
N PHE A 121 -8.34 10.67 -25.88
CA PHE A 121 -7.71 11.89 -26.37
C PHE A 121 -8.19 12.25 -27.77
N ALA A 122 -8.25 11.29 -28.69
CA ALA A 122 -8.72 11.51 -30.05
C ALA A 122 -10.20 11.93 -30.09
N TRP A 123 -11.03 11.34 -29.23
CA TRP A 123 -12.45 11.66 -29.15
C TRP A 123 -12.72 13.02 -28.50
N ASN A 124 -11.88 13.43 -27.55
CA ASN A 124 -12.01 14.69 -26.82
C ASN A 124 -11.09 15.81 -27.35
N ALA A 125 -10.44 15.61 -28.50
CA ALA A 125 -9.52 16.59 -29.06
C ALA A 125 -10.23 17.93 -29.30
N GLY A 126 -9.69 19.01 -28.73
CA GLY A 126 -10.26 20.36 -28.82
C GLY A 126 -11.43 20.63 -27.87
N SER A 127 -11.80 19.68 -27.01
CA SER A 127 -12.79 19.89 -25.94
C SER A 127 -12.09 20.27 -24.62
N SER A 128 -12.84 20.83 -23.67
CA SER A 128 -12.35 21.08 -22.30
C SER A 128 -11.95 19.78 -21.57
N GLY A 129 -12.48 18.63 -22.00
CA GLY A 129 -12.17 17.32 -21.44
C GLY A 129 -10.87 16.71 -21.96
N GLN A 130 -10.20 17.31 -22.94
CA GLN A 130 -8.98 16.75 -23.55
C GLN A 130 -7.88 16.42 -22.51
N HIS A 131 -7.78 17.21 -21.45
CA HIS A 131 -6.80 17.00 -20.39
C HIS A 131 -7.07 15.72 -19.57
N GLY A 132 -8.27 15.11 -19.63
CA GLY A 132 -8.64 13.90 -18.89
C GLY A 132 -8.15 12.57 -19.48
N TRP A 133 -7.18 12.57 -20.38
CA TRP A 133 -6.72 11.37 -21.09
C TRP A 133 -6.12 10.28 -20.20
N GLY A 134 -5.65 10.64 -18.99
CA GLY A 134 -5.18 9.70 -17.98
C GLY A 134 -6.27 8.94 -17.23
N ILE A 135 -7.51 9.43 -17.25
CA ILE A 135 -8.66 8.82 -16.54
C ILE A 135 -8.91 7.36 -16.96
N PRO A 136 -9.00 7.00 -18.26
CA PRO A 136 -9.31 5.62 -18.68
C PRO A 136 -8.14 4.64 -18.58
N MET A 137 -6.98 5.07 -18.06
CA MET A 137 -5.78 4.22 -17.97
C MET A 137 -5.78 3.29 -16.76
N ALA A 138 -6.43 3.68 -15.67
CA ALA A 138 -6.40 2.94 -14.41
C ALA A 138 -7.45 1.82 -14.38
N THR A 139 -7.11 0.70 -13.74
CA THR A 139 -8.00 -0.46 -13.58
C THR A 139 -8.15 -0.78 -12.09
N ASP A 140 -9.38 -0.74 -11.55
CA ASP A 140 -9.61 -1.10 -10.15
C ASP A 140 -9.38 -2.60 -9.89
N ILE A 141 -8.22 -2.91 -9.32
CA ILE A 141 -7.78 -4.26 -8.97
C ILE A 141 -8.72 -4.95 -7.98
N ALA A 142 -9.27 -4.21 -7.01
CA ALA A 142 -10.12 -4.77 -5.97
C ALA A 142 -11.47 -5.20 -6.55
N PHE A 143 -12.02 -4.38 -7.45
CA PHE A 143 -13.22 -4.74 -8.19
C PHE A 143 -12.98 -5.91 -9.15
N ALA A 144 -11.89 -5.88 -9.92
CA ALA A 144 -11.57 -6.92 -10.89
C ALA A 144 -11.38 -8.29 -10.21
N LEU A 145 -10.61 -8.36 -9.12
CA LEU A 145 -10.44 -9.58 -8.34
C LEU A 145 -11.73 -10.00 -7.62
N GLY A 146 -12.50 -9.05 -7.09
CA GLY A 146 -13.80 -9.30 -6.49
C GLY A 146 -14.78 -9.97 -7.46
N ALA A 147 -14.85 -9.46 -8.69
CA ALA A 147 -15.67 -10.04 -9.76
C ALA A 147 -15.17 -11.44 -10.17
N LEU A 148 -13.86 -11.65 -10.28
CA LEU A 148 -13.30 -12.99 -10.53
C LEU A 148 -13.61 -13.98 -9.41
N ALA A 149 -13.65 -13.53 -8.16
CA ALA A 149 -13.97 -14.38 -7.02
C ALA A 149 -15.42 -14.91 -7.09
N LEU A 150 -16.36 -14.11 -7.63
CA LEU A 150 -17.75 -14.54 -7.86
C LEU A 150 -17.87 -15.66 -8.91
N LEU A 151 -16.93 -15.74 -9.86
CA LEU A 151 -16.87 -16.83 -10.84
C LEU A 151 -16.36 -18.16 -10.25
N GLY A 152 -15.87 -18.14 -9.00
CA GLY A 152 -15.51 -19.32 -8.22
C GLY A 152 -14.41 -20.17 -8.89
N SER A 153 -14.64 -21.47 -8.98
CA SER A 153 -13.68 -22.45 -9.52
C SER A 153 -13.53 -22.44 -11.04
N ARG A 154 -14.30 -21.62 -11.77
CA ARG A 154 -14.21 -21.53 -13.24
C ARG A 154 -12.97 -20.79 -13.72
N VAL A 155 -12.35 -20.00 -12.84
CA VAL A 155 -11.16 -19.20 -13.15
C VAL A 155 -9.94 -19.90 -12.57
N SER A 156 -8.92 -20.12 -13.41
CA SER A 156 -7.68 -20.74 -12.98
C SER A 156 -6.89 -19.82 -12.05
N PHE A 157 -6.13 -20.39 -11.13
CA PHE A 157 -5.23 -19.64 -10.25
C PHE A 157 -4.24 -18.77 -11.04
N GLY A 158 -3.69 -19.32 -12.12
CA GLY A 158 -2.77 -18.58 -13.00
C GLY A 158 -3.39 -17.33 -13.62
N LEU A 159 -4.69 -17.33 -13.95
CA LEU A 159 -5.35 -16.14 -14.48
C LEU A 159 -5.50 -15.05 -13.42
N LYS A 160 -5.75 -15.43 -12.15
CA LYS A 160 -5.82 -14.47 -11.04
C LYS A 160 -4.46 -13.80 -10.81
N VAL A 161 -3.38 -14.58 -10.80
CA VAL A 161 -2.01 -14.05 -10.65
C VAL A 161 -1.64 -13.18 -11.85
N PHE A 162 -1.97 -13.59 -13.07
CA PHE A 162 -1.74 -12.78 -14.26
C PHE A 162 -2.48 -11.44 -14.20
N LEU A 163 -3.77 -11.45 -13.83
CA LEU A 163 -4.57 -10.22 -13.73
C LEU A 163 -4.08 -9.31 -12.61
N LEU A 164 -3.69 -9.89 -11.46
CA LEU A 164 -3.06 -9.16 -10.36
C LEU A 164 -1.80 -8.44 -10.86
N ALA A 165 -0.90 -9.15 -11.55
CA ALA A 165 0.33 -8.56 -12.09
C ALA A 165 0.05 -7.47 -13.13
N LEU A 166 -0.91 -7.69 -14.04
CA LEU A 166 -1.34 -6.70 -15.03
C LEU A 166 -1.88 -5.43 -14.36
N ALA A 167 -2.81 -5.57 -13.42
CA ALA A 167 -3.44 -4.45 -12.74
C ALA A 167 -2.43 -3.64 -11.90
N ILE A 168 -1.48 -4.30 -11.25
CA ILE A 168 -0.42 -3.60 -10.51
C ILE A 168 0.46 -2.77 -11.45
N VAL A 169 0.83 -3.31 -12.62
CA VAL A 169 1.64 -2.56 -13.61
C VAL A 169 0.84 -1.37 -14.16
N ASP A 170 -0.44 -1.57 -14.48
CA ASP A 170 -1.33 -0.48 -14.91
C ASP A 170 -1.46 0.61 -13.85
N ASP A 171 -1.68 0.26 -12.58
CA ASP A 171 -1.81 1.22 -11.48
C ASP A 171 -0.52 2.02 -11.24
N LEU A 172 0.64 1.35 -11.25
CA LEU A 172 1.95 2.03 -11.15
C LEU A 172 2.23 2.91 -12.38
N GLY A 173 1.78 2.49 -13.55
CA GLY A 173 1.88 3.27 -14.77
C GLY A 173 0.98 4.51 -14.72
N ALA A 174 -0.26 4.36 -14.28
CA ALA A 174 -1.24 5.43 -14.16
C ALA A 174 -0.80 6.48 -13.13
N ILE A 175 -0.35 6.07 -11.94
CA ILE A 175 0.20 7.02 -10.95
C ILE A 175 1.43 7.75 -11.47
N ALA A 176 2.31 7.09 -12.23
CA ALA A 176 3.47 7.74 -12.82
C ALA A 176 3.06 8.78 -13.87
N VAL A 177 2.06 8.48 -14.70
CA VAL A 177 1.49 9.43 -15.67
C VAL A 177 0.84 10.61 -14.95
N ILE A 178 0.02 10.35 -13.93
CA ILE A 178 -0.61 11.38 -13.12
C ILE A 178 0.44 12.29 -12.47
N ALA A 179 1.50 11.72 -11.90
CA ALA A 179 2.59 12.47 -11.30
C ALA A 179 3.37 13.36 -12.29
N ILE A 180 3.52 12.94 -13.54
CA ILE A 180 4.31 13.68 -14.54
C ILE A 180 3.46 14.73 -15.27
N PHE A 181 2.21 14.42 -15.60
CA PHE A 181 1.38 15.24 -16.49
C PHE A 181 0.31 16.07 -15.79
N TYR A 182 -0.02 15.77 -14.53
CA TYR A 182 -1.09 16.43 -13.76
C TYR A 182 -0.55 17.11 -12.49
N THR A 183 0.74 17.41 -12.47
CA THR A 183 1.36 18.18 -11.37
C THR A 183 1.44 19.64 -11.79
N ASP A 184 0.70 20.50 -11.10
CA ASP A 184 0.60 21.92 -11.44
C ASP A 184 1.71 22.76 -10.76
N ASP A 185 1.69 22.84 -9.42
CA ASP A 185 2.53 23.77 -8.66
C ASP A 185 3.58 23.06 -7.80
N LEU A 186 4.85 23.10 -8.23
CA LEU A 186 5.95 22.50 -7.48
C LEU A 186 6.54 23.46 -6.45
N SER A 187 6.42 23.10 -5.16
CA SER A 187 7.12 23.81 -4.08
C SER A 187 8.52 23.23 -3.85
N LEU A 188 9.55 23.95 -4.30
CA LEU A 188 10.95 23.55 -4.11
C LEU A 188 11.32 23.34 -2.64
N GLU A 189 10.74 24.12 -1.74
CA GLU A 189 10.96 23.98 -0.30
C GLU A 189 10.41 22.64 0.20
N ALA A 190 9.17 22.30 -0.15
CA ALA A 190 8.56 21.03 0.25
C ALA A 190 9.24 19.81 -0.40
N ILE A 191 9.75 19.95 -1.64
CA ILE A 191 10.61 18.94 -2.27
C ILE A 191 11.92 18.75 -1.49
N ALA A 192 12.54 19.83 -1.00
CA ALA A 192 13.74 19.71 -0.16
C ALA A 192 13.43 18.98 1.15
N TRP A 193 12.29 19.27 1.79
CA TRP A 193 11.84 18.56 2.98
C TRP A 193 11.52 17.09 2.74
N SER A 194 10.90 16.74 1.59
CA SER A 194 10.66 15.33 1.24
C SER A 194 11.97 14.59 0.98
N GLY A 195 12.94 15.23 0.33
CA GLY A 195 14.31 14.72 0.18
C GLY A 195 15.03 14.50 1.52
N ALA A 196 14.86 15.43 2.48
CA ALA A 196 15.40 15.28 3.83
C ALA A 196 14.76 14.12 4.60
N ALA A 197 13.42 13.98 4.54
CA ALA A 197 12.71 12.85 5.16
C ALA A 197 13.15 11.52 4.54
N LEU A 198 13.32 11.46 3.22
CA LEU A 198 13.84 10.30 2.52
C LEU A 198 15.28 9.97 2.95
N ALA A 199 16.14 10.97 3.09
CA ALA A 199 17.51 10.77 3.58
C ALA A 199 17.54 10.21 5.00
N LEU A 200 16.63 10.67 5.88
CA LEU A 200 16.49 10.12 7.25
C LEU A 200 16.04 8.67 7.24
N ILE A 201 15.08 8.30 6.38
CA ILE A 201 14.65 6.90 6.21
C ILE A 201 15.83 6.02 5.77
N LEU A 202 16.60 6.49 4.78
CA LEU A 202 17.77 5.78 4.29
C LEU A 202 18.89 5.69 5.34
N ALA A 203 19.08 6.72 6.16
CA ALA A 203 20.03 6.73 7.26
C ALA A 203 19.62 5.74 8.36
N ALA A 204 18.36 5.74 8.78
CA ALA A 204 17.81 4.79 9.76
C ALA A 204 17.96 3.34 9.26
N ARG A 205 17.68 3.11 7.97
CA ARG A 205 17.88 1.81 7.32
C ARG A 205 19.35 1.38 7.34
N ARG A 206 20.28 2.28 7.00
CA ARG A 206 21.72 1.99 7.03
C ARG A 206 22.26 1.78 8.44
N ALA A 207 21.72 2.47 9.44
CA ALA A 207 22.04 2.29 10.85
C ALA A 207 21.47 1.00 11.45
N GLY A 208 20.70 0.21 10.67
CA GLY A 208 20.13 -1.05 11.11
C GLY A 208 18.92 -0.91 12.03
N VAL A 209 18.23 0.24 12.02
CA VAL A 209 16.99 0.44 12.76
C VAL A 209 15.91 -0.48 12.19
N ARG A 210 15.32 -1.32 13.04
CA ARG A 210 14.28 -2.31 12.70
C ARG A 210 12.89 -1.98 13.26
N SER A 211 12.77 -0.93 14.06
CA SER A 211 11.48 -0.52 14.63
C SER A 211 10.56 0.02 13.53
N THR A 212 9.40 -0.61 13.36
CA THR A 212 8.36 -0.16 12.41
C THR A 212 7.86 1.24 12.74
N ASP A 213 7.74 1.57 14.03
CA ASP A 213 7.24 2.86 14.50
C ASP A 213 8.09 4.03 13.97
N VAL A 214 9.42 3.85 13.92
CA VAL A 214 10.33 4.84 13.35
C VAL A 214 10.02 5.09 11.87
N TYR A 215 9.79 4.04 11.08
CA TYR A 215 9.46 4.19 9.67
C TYR A 215 8.05 4.74 9.45
N VAL A 216 7.10 4.46 10.35
CA VAL A 216 5.75 5.06 10.30
C VAL A 216 5.83 6.57 10.53
N VAL A 217 6.58 7.01 11.54
CA VAL A 217 6.75 8.45 11.80
C VAL A 217 7.49 9.14 10.65
N LEU A 218 8.61 8.57 10.19
CA LEU A 218 9.35 9.15 9.06
C LEU A 218 8.54 9.11 7.75
N GLY A 219 7.72 8.08 7.56
CA GLY A 219 6.82 7.96 6.43
C GLY A 219 5.70 9.01 6.46
N ALA A 220 5.13 9.29 7.63
CA ALA A 220 4.17 10.37 7.80
C ALA A 220 4.80 11.74 7.53
N LEU A 221 6.04 11.97 7.97
CA LEU A 221 6.79 13.20 7.64
C LEU A 221 7.04 13.32 6.14
N LEU A 222 7.45 12.24 5.48
CA LEU A 222 7.60 12.21 4.02
C LEU A 222 6.27 12.52 3.33
N TRP A 223 5.17 11.89 3.76
CA TRP A 223 3.85 12.09 3.17
C TRP A 223 3.38 13.55 3.27
N VAL A 224 3.52 14.17 4.45
CA VAL A 224 3.20 15.60 4.64
C VAL A 224 4.06 16.50 3.76
N ALA A 225 5.36 16.19 3.62
CA ALA A 225 6.25 16.96 2.76
C ALA A 225 5.90 16.82 1.27
N VAL A 226 5.55 15.60 0.82
CA VAL A 226 5.09 15.36 -0.56
C VAL A 226 3.76 16.05 -0.83
N LEU A 227 2.80 15.97 0.10
CA LEU A 227 1.51 16.65 0.01
C LEU A 227 1.67 18.16 -0.25
N LYS A 228 2.64 18.80 0.41
CA LYS A 228 2.95 20.21 0.21
C LYS A 228 3.80 20.52 -1.03
N SER A 229 4.37 19.50 -1.66
CA SER A 229 5.29 19.68 -2.78
C SER A 229 4.61 19.87 -4.13
N GLY A 230 3.30 19.65 -4.21
CA GLY A 230 2.53 19.55 -5.46
C GLY A 230 2.68 18.20 -6.15
N ILE A 231 3.66 17.37 -5.73
CA ILE A 231 3.73 15.98 -6.14
C ILE A 231 2.56 15.22 -5.51
N HIS A 232 1.95 14.32 -6.27
CA HIS A 232 0.88 13.45 -5.79
C HIS A 232 1.30 12.69 -4.52
N ALA A 233 0.53 12.85 -3.44
CA ALA A 233 0.82 12.29 -2.12
C ALA A 233 1.01 10.77 -2.13
N THR A 234 0.31 10.10 -3.05
CA THR A 234 0.36 8.65 -3.30
C THR A 234 1.75 8.13 -3.64
N ILE A 235 2.62 8.96 -4.22
CA ILE A 235 4.02 8.59 -4.53
C ILE A 235 4.79 8.27 -3.25
N ALA A 236 4.48 8.93 -2.12
CA ALA A 236 5.11 8.63 -0.85
C ALA A 236 4.91 7.15 -0.48
N GLY A 237 3.72 6.60 -0.73
CA GLY A 237 3.41 5.18 -0.50
C GLY A 237 4.28 4.26 -1.35
N VAL A 238 4.38 4.55 -2.66
CA VAL A 238 5.22 3.75 -3.59
C VAL A 238 6.71 3.79 -3.18
N VAL A 239 7.22 4.97 -2.83
CA VAL A 239 8.62 5.14 -2.39
C VAL A 239 8.87 4.37 -1.09
N LEU A 240 7.99 4.48 -0.09
CA LEU A 240 8.13 3.75 1.17
C LEU A 240 8.10 2.24 0.95
N ALA A 241 7.24 1.76 0.05
CA ALA A 241 7.17 0.34 -0.28
C ALA A 241 8.46 -0.14 -0.97
N ALA A 242 8.99 0.65 -1.92
CA ALA A 242 10.26 0.36 -2.57
C ALA A 242 11.45 0.31 -1.58
N LEU A 243 11.40 1.06 -0.47
CA LEU A 243 12.42 1.04 0.57
C LEU A 243 12.23 -0.09 1.60
N THR A 244 11.00 -0.54 1.79
CA THR A 244 10.64 -1.58 2.77
C THR A 244 11.22 -2.93 2.35
N PRO A 245 12.00 -3.63 3.19
CA PRO A 245 12.60 -4.91 2.81
C PRO A 245 11.56 -5.95 2.43
N ALA A 246 11.76 -6.63 1.29
CA ALA A 246 10.89 -7.71 0.82
C ALA A 246 11.30 -9.09 1.34
N ARG A 247 12.49 -9.23 1.91
CA ARG A 247 12.99 -10.47 2.51
C ARG A 247 13.04 -10.36 4.02
N PRO A 248 12.73 -11.44 4.75
CA PRO A 248 12.95 -11.50 6.19
C PRO A 248 14.39 -11.13 6.53
N TYR A 249 14.59 -10.32 7.57
CA TYR A 249 15.91 -9.92 8.04
C TYR A 249 16.79 -11.08 8.53
N SER A 250 16.20 -12.25 8.76
CA SER A 250 16.91 -13.48 9.05
C SER A 250 16.57 -14.51 7.98
N ASP A 251 17.58 -14.87 7.18
CA ASP A 251 17.50 -16.04 6.32
C ASP A 251 17.33 -17.29 7.19
N ARG A 252 16.58 -18.30 6.72
CA ARG A 252 16.42 -19.57 7.45
C ARG A 252 17.78 -20.20 7.74
N ALA A 253 18.70 -20.14 6.77
CA ALA A 253 20.05 -20.64 6.96
C ALA A 253 20.80 -19.90 8.08
N ALA A 254 20.71 -18.57 8.11
CA ALA A 254 21.33 -17.75 9.14
C ALA A 254 20.69 -17.95 10.53
N PHE A 255 19.38 -18.22 10.59
CA PHE A 255 18.68 -18.58 11.83
C PHE A 255 19.12 -19.96 12.32
N ASP A 256 19.18 -20.95 11.43
CA ASP A 256 19.61 -22.32 11.75
C ASP A 256 21.06 -22.34 12.25
N ASP A 257 21.94 -21.55 11.65
CA ASP A 257 23.32 -21.38 12.12
C ASP A 257 23.38 -20.72 13.50
N ARG A 258 22.58 -19.67 13.73
CA ARG A 258 22.47 -19.01 15.04
C ARG A 258 21.96 -19.97 16.12
N VAL A 259 20.97 -20.80 15.80
CA VAL A 259 20.41 -21.81 16.72
C VAL A 259 21.44 -22.90 17.01
N ARG A 260 22.19 -23.36 15.99
CA ARG A 260 23.28 -24.32 16.17
C ARG A 260 24.38 -23.78 17.09
N ASP A 261 24.81 -22.54 16.88
CA ASP A 261 25.81 -21.89 17.72
C ASP A 261 25.33 -21.76 19.17
N LEU A 262 24.08 -21.34 19.38
CA LEU A 262 23.49 -21.22 20.73
C LEU A 262 23.36 -22.59 21.43
N LEU A 263 22.96 -23.63 20.69
CA LEU A 263 22.89 -24.99 21.23
C LEU A 263 24.29 -25.55 21.56
N ALA A 264 25.30 -25.23 20.74
CA ALA A 264 26.68 -25.61 21.00
C ALA A 264 27.21 -24.93 22.27
N GLN A 265 26.94 -23.62 22.43
CA GLN A 265 27.28 -22.86 23.63
C GLN A 265 26.57 -23.41 24.88
N PHE A 266 25.28 -23.71 24.78
CA PHE A 266 24.51 -24.29 25.89
C PHE A 266 25.06 -25.66 26.32
N ARG A 267 25.37 -26.54 25.35
CA ARG A 267 25.96 -27.86 25.63
C ARG A 267 27.37 -27.75 26.22
N ALA A 268 28.18 -26.80 25.73
CA ALA A 268 29.50 -26.52 26.29
C ALA A 268 29.40 -26.01 27.75
N ALA A 269 28.43 -25.14 28.04
CA ALA A 269 28.16 -24.65 29.40
C ALA A 269 27.68 -25.77 30.34
N GLN A 270 26.80 -26.66 29.88
CA GLN A 270 26.41 -27.85 30.64
C GLN A 270 27.59 -28.79 30.92
N ALA A 271 28.44 -29.03 29.92
CA ALA A 271 29.62 -29.87 30.06
C ALA A 271 30.70 -29.26 30.99
N ALA A 272 30.75 -27.93 31.06
CA ALA A 272 31.62 -27.19 31.98
C ALA A 272 31.14 -27.24 33.45
N GLY A 273 29.98 -27.82 33.74
CA GLY A 273 29.52 -28.07 35.11
C GLY A 273 28.94 -26.86 35.84
N ASP A 274 28.49 -25.83 35.12
CA ASP A 274 27.73 -24.70 35.71
C ASP A 274 26.31 -25.17 36.09
N HIS A 275 26.23 -25.96 37.16
CA HIS A 275 25.00 -26.26 37.86
C HIS A 275 24.74 -25.16 38.90
N GLU A 276 23.72 -24.33 38.64
CA GLU A 276 22.90 -23.47 39.54
C GLU A 276 23.48 -22.87 40.85
N PRO A 277 23.07 -21.64 41.23
CA PRO A 277 23.42 -21.08 42.52
C PRO A 277 22.90 -21.97 43.67
N ARG A 278 23.82 -22.43 44.52
CA ARG A 278 23.57 -23.21 45.73
C ARG A 278 22.39 -22.63 46.52
N ALA A 279 21.35 -23.44 46.72
CA ALA A 279 20.37 -23.18 47.76
C ALA A 279 21.10 -23.09 49.12
N PRO A 280 20.83 -22.07 49.95
CA PRO A 280 21.49 -21.93 51.24
C PRO A 280 21.08 -23.09 52.18
N PRO A 281 21.99 -23.52 53.08
CA PRO A 281 21.70 -24.59 54.01
C PRO A 281 20.50 -24.20 54.89
N ARG A 282 19.58 -25.14 55.05
CA ARG A 282 18.49 -25.03 56.01
C ARG A 282 19.06 -25.34 57.39
N ASP A 283 19.20 -24.30 58.20
CA ASP A 283 19.31 -24.40 59.66
C ASP A 283 17.91 -24.22 60.28
#